data_AF-A0A5C8NSQ5-F1
#
_entry.id   AF-A0A5C8NSQ5-F1
#
_cell.length_a   1.000
_cell.length_b   1.000
_cell.length_c   1.000
_cell.angle_alpha   90.00
_cell.angle_beta   90.00
_cell.angle_gamma   90.00
#
_symmetry.space_group_name_H-M   'P 1'
#
loop_
_entity.id
_entity.type
_entity.pdbx_description
1 polymer ?
#
loop_
_entity_poly.entity_id
_entity_poly.type
_entity_poly.pdbx_seq_one_letter_code
_entity_poly.pdbx_strand_id
1 'polypeptide(L)'
;MRDILLVIHILLGISWVGGIMFIGWGVFPATLSSMSLGNQRKFLIKLMDWTHLLFTLIGSFVIYTGILLGTIFGPIRSFDVLFHTRYGNIWLTALIIGVFALLWGVFVGYRGMMRVFKDDFIWKEAENGNKKPLIRGLIGLTIMESIEVIGFVILVVLMVLF
;
A
#
# COMPACT_ATOMS: atom_id res chain seq x y z
N MET A 1 0.99 -13.10 -25.52
CA MET A 1 0.65 -13.51 -24.13
C MET A 1 1.47 -12.76 -23.09
N ARG A 2 2.81 -12.77 -23.18
CA ARG A 2 3.69 -12.00 -22.26
C ARG A 2 3.34 -10.51 -22.21
N ASP A 3 3.15 -9.85 -23.35
CA ASP A 3 2.89 -8.40 -23.39
C ASP A 3 1.53 -8.03 -22.78
N ILE A 4 0.52 -8.88 -22.98
CA ILE A 4 -0.80 -8.72 -22.34
C ILE A 4 -0.67 -8.82 -20.82
N LEU A 5 0.07 -9.83 -20.34
CA LEU A 5 0.33 -10.01 -18.91
C LEU A 5 1.11 -8.82 -18.32
N LEU A 6 2.07 -8.27 -19.07
CA LEU A 6 2.82 -7.08 -18.67
C LEU A 6 1.91 -5.86 -18.52
N VAL A 7 1.03 -5.61 -19.49
CA VAL A 7 0.06 -4.51 -19.40
C VAL A 7 -0.84 -4.69 -18.18
N ILE A 8 -1.35 -5.90 -17.94
CA ILE A 8 -2.15 -6.20 -16.75
C ILE A 8 -1.36 -5.93 -15.47
N HIS A 9 -0.11 -6.41 -15.38
CA HIS A 9 0.76 -6.19 -14.24
C HIS A 9 0.99 -4.70 -13.96
N ILE A 10 1.26 -3.91 -14.99
CA ILE A 10 1.47 -2.46 -14.88
C ILE A 10 0.19 -1.77 -14.39
N LEU A 11 -0.98 -2.09 -14.97
CA LEU A 11 -2.25 -1.51 -14.55
C LEU A 11 -2.60 -1.85 -13.10
N LEU A 12 -2.36 -3.09 -12.68
CA LEU A 12 -2.51 -3.51 -11.29
C LEU A 12 -1.52 -2.76 -10.38
N GLY A 13 -0.27 -2.61 -10.80
CA GLY A 13 0.77 -1.90 -10.05
C GLY A 13 0.42 -0.43 -9.83
N ILE A 14 0.00 0.27 -10.90
CA ILE A 14 -0.48 1.66 -10.83
C ILE A 14 -1.72 1.75 -9.92
N SER A 15 -2.66 0.81 -10.04
CA SER A 15 -3.87 0.81 -9.22
C SER A 15 -3.55 0.59 -7.75
N TRP A 16 -2.59 -0.29 -7.43
CA TRP A 16 -2.20 -0.58 -6.06
C TRP A 16 -1.43 0.59 -5.44
N VAL A 17 -0.28 0.95 -6.01
CA VAL A 17 0.59 2.01 -5.49
C VAL A 17 -0.11 3.36 -5.55
N GLY A 18 -0.64 3.71 -6.73
CA GLY A 18 -1.33 4.97 -6.95
C GLY A 18 -2.60 5.08 -6.12
N GLY A 19 -3.35 3.99 -5.94
CA GLY A 19 -4.56 3.98 -5.12
C GLY A 19 -4.27 4.23 -3.64
N ILE A 20 -3.24 3.58 -3.08
CA ILE A 20 -2.83 3.79 -1.68
C ILE A 20 -2.34 5.23 -1.48
N MET A 21 -1.47 5.73 -2.37
CA MET A 21 -0.98 7.11 -2.30
C MET A 21 -2.12 8.13 -2.45
N PHE A 22 -3.08 7.87 -3.35
CA PHE A 22 -4.26 8.72 -3.52
C PHE A 22 -5.10 8.79 -2.26
N ILE A 23 -5.31 7.67 -1.56
CA ILE A 23 -6.02 7.69 -0.27
C ILE A 23 -5.22 8.45 0.78
N GLY A 24 -3.95 8.10 0.97
CA GLY A 24 -3.12 8.66 2.03
C GLY A 24 -2.86 10.16 1.88
N TRP A 25 -2.65 10.64 0.65
CA TRP A 25 -2.23 12.02 0.38
C TRP A 25 -3.29 12.88 -0.32
N GLY A 26 -4.31 12.28 -0.93
CA GLY A 26 -5.42 13.00 -1.54
C GLY A 26 -6.66 12.98 -0.65
N VAL A 27 -7.24 11.79 -0.47
CA VAL A 27 -8.53 11.61 0.22
C VAL A 27 -8.43 11.98 1.69
N PHE A 28 -7.43 11.47 2.41
CA PHE A 28 -7.31 11.71 3.84
C PHE A 28 -7.15 13.21 4.18
N PRO A 29 -6.23 13.98 3.57
CA PRO A 29 -6.12 15.42 3.81
C PRO A 29 -7.39 16.19 3.41
N ALA A 30 -8.04 15.82 2.32
CA ALA A 30 -9.28 16.48 1.89
C ALA A 30 -10.39 16.35 2.95
N THR A 31 -10.46 15.23 3.68
CA THR A 31 -11.47 15.05 4.74
C THR A 31 -11.23 15.95 5.96
N LEU A 32 -9.98 16.35 6.23
CA LEU A 32 -9.65 17.21 7.36
C LEU A 32 -10.19 18.65 7.20
N SER A 33 -10.33 19.13 5.98
CA SER A 33 -10.80 20.49 5.68
C SER A 33 -12.28 20.56 5.31
N SER A 34 -12.88 19.45 4.84
CA SER A 34 -14.23 19.46 4.24
C SER A 34 -15.32 18.80 5.09
N MET A 35 -14.98 18.11 6.19
CA MET A 35 -15.95 17.35 6.99
C MET A 35 -15.91 17.70 8.48
N SER A 36 -17.06 17.59 9.15
CA SER A 36 -17.11 17.56 10.61
C SER A 36 -16.46 16.27 11.14
N LEU A 37 -15.90 16.30 12.35
CA LEU A 37 -15.15 15.17 12.93
C LEU A 37 -15.94 13.86 12.95
N GLY A 38 -17.22 13.90 13.36
CA GLY A 38 -18.08 12.73 13.36
C GLY A 38 -18.33 12.14 11.96
N ASN A 39 -18.51 12.99 10.94
CA ASN A 39 -18.67 12.53 9.55
C ASN A 39 -17.35 12.03 8.97
N GLN A 40 -16.25 12.72 9.26
CA GLN A 40 -14.90 12.32 8.88
C GLN A 40 -14.59 10.92 9.40
N ARG A 41 -14.82 10.66 10.69
CA ARG A 41 -14.58 9.35 11.31
C ARG A 41 -15.36 8.24 10.60
N LYS A 42 -16.67 8.42 10.42
CA LYS A 42 -17.54 7.44 9.75
C LYS A 42 -17.08 7.18 8.31
N PHE A 43 -16.71 8.24 7.60
CA PHE A 43 -16.18 8.13 6.25
C PHE A 43 -14.87 7.34 6.21
N LEU A 44 -13.89 7.68 7.07
CA LEU A 44 -12.59 7.00 7.11
C LEU A 44 -12.69 5.52 7.48
N ILE A 45 -13.53 5.17 8.45
CA ILE A 45 -13.81 3.76 8.80
C ILE A 45 -14.34 3.01 7.57
N LYS A 46 -15.38 3.56 6.93
CA LYS A 46 -16.01 2.92 5.78
C LYS A 46 -15.04 2.84 4.60
N LEU A 47 -14.26 3.89 4.36
CA LEU A 47 -13.24 3.90 3.32
C LEU A 47 -12.27 2.74 3.54
N MET A 48 -11.72 2.60 4.76
CA MET A 48 -10.76 1.54 5.09
C MET A 48 -11.35 0.14 4.99
N ASP A 49 -12.58 -0.07 5.46
CA ASP A 49 -13.24 -1.38 5.38
C ASP A 49 -13.36 -1.87 3.92
N TRP A 50 -13.63 -0.96 2.99
CA TRP A 50 -13.75 -1.28 1.56
C TRP A 50 -12.40 -1.39 0.86
N THR A 51 -11.51 -0.42 1.09
CA THR A 51 -10.26 -0.30 0.34
C THR A 51 -9.22 -1.31 0.76
N HIS A 52 -9.22 -1.74 2.04
CA HIS A 52 -8.30 -2.75 2.53
C HIS A 52 -8.39 -4.05 1.72
N LEU A 53 -9.60 -4.61 1.57
CA LEU A 53 -9.77 -5.85 0.80
C LEU A 53 -9.41 -5.64 -0.67
N LEU A 54 -9.85 -4.52 -1.26
CA LEU A 54 -9.57 -4.20 -2.66
C LEU A 54 -8.07 -4.14 -2.94
N PHE A 55 -7.30 -3.35 -2.17
CA PHE A 55 -5.86 -3.22 -2.40
C PHE A 55 -5.07 -4.46 -1.98
N THR A 56 -5.56 -5.23 -1.01
CA THR A 56 -4.99 -6.55 -0.71
C THR A 56 -5.06 -7.47 -1.92
N LEU A 57 -6.23 -7.52 -2.59
CA LEU A 57 -6.42 -8.33 -3.78
C LEU A 57 -5.58 -7.81 -4.95
N ILE A 58 -5.62 -6.51 -5.22
CA ILE A 58 -4.83 -5.92 -6.31
C ILE A 58 -3.33 -6.18 -6.09
N GLY A 59 -2.80 -5.90 -4.90
CA GLY A 59 -1.39 -6.15 -4.58
C GLY A 59 -1.00 -7.63 -4.68
N SER A 60 -1.89 -8.53 -4.25
CA SER A 60 -1.70 -9.97 -4.43
C SER A 60 -1.61 -10.35 -5.92
N PHE A 61 -2.46 -9.77 -6.76
CA PHE A 61 -2.40 -9.99 -8.21
C PHE A 61 -1.16 -9.35 -8.86
N VAL A 62 -0.67 -8.21 -8.38
CA VAL A 62 0.61 -7.64 -8.83
C VAL A 62 1.74 -8.64 -8.56
N ILE A 63 1.83 -9.17 -7.34
CA ILE A 63 2.86 -10.16 -6.97
C ILE A 63 2.73 -11.41 -7.84
N TYR A 64 1.52 -11.95 -7.98
CA TYR A 64 1.27 -13.14 -8.79
C TYR A 64 1.68 -12.95 -10.24
N THR A 65 1.25 -11.85 -10.87
CA THR A 65 1.61 -11.55 -12.27
C THR A 65 3.10 -11.26 -12.42
N GLY A 66 3.76 -10.65 -11.43
CA GLY A 66 5.21 -10.46 -11.39
C GLY A 66 5.99 -11.78 -11.32
N ILE A 67 5.48 -12.77 -10.57
CA ILE A 67 6.06 -14.12 -10.55
C ILE A 67 5.95 -14.76 -11.93
N LEU A 68 4.78 -14.71 -12.56
CA LEU A 68 4.57 -15.26 -13.90
C LEU A 68 5.47 -14.60 -14.95
N LEU A 69 5.64 -13.27 -14.89
CA LEU A 69 6.49 -12.52 -15.80
C LEU A 69 7.98 -12.83 -15.64
N GLY A 70 8.44 -13.10 -14.42
CA GLY A 70 9.85 -13.46 -14.17
C GLY A 70 10.18 -14.92 -14.52
N THR A 71 9.23 -15.83 -14.29
CA THR A 71 9.46 -17.28 -14.38
C THR A 71 8.91 -17.90 -15.67
N ILE A 72 7.59 -18.03 -15.80
CA ILE A 72 6.93 -18.70 -16.93
C ILE A 72 7.14 -17.94 -18.24
N PHE A 73 7.03 -16.61 -18.19
CA PHE A 73 7.20 -15.74 -19.36
C PHE A 73 8.53 -14.98 -19.35
N GLY A 74 9.42 -15.33 -18.42
CA GLY A 74 10.70 -14.66 -18.23
C GLY A 74 11.90 -15.62 -18.30
N PRO A 75 13.10 -15.09 -18.02
CA PRO A 75 14.35 -15.83 -18.13
C PRO A 75 14.68 -16.68 -16.88
N ILE A 76 13.97 -16.54 -15.76
CA ILE A 76 14.28 -17.27 -14.52
C ILE A 76 13.80 -18.72 -14.64
N ARG A 77 14.71 -19.60 -15.08
CA ARG A 77 14.46 -21.05 -15.23
C ARG A 77 15.28 -21.92 -14.28
N SER A 78 16.19 -21.33 -13.52
CA SER A 78 17.06 -22.02 -12.57
C SER A 78 17.46 -21.12 -11.41
N PHE A 79 17.93 -21.71 -10.31
CA PHE A 79 18.51 -20.98 -9.19
C PHE A 79 19.77 -20.21 -9.58
N ASP A 80 20.52 -20.69 -10.57
CA ASP A 80 21.69 -19.99 -11.07
C ASP A 80 21.32 -18.64 -11.69
N VAL A 81 20.30 -18.61 -12.56
CA VAL A 81 19.78 -17.35 -13.12
C VAL A 81 19.26 -16.44 -12.01
N LEU A 82 18.60 -17.00 -11.00
CA LEU A 82 18.02 -16.23 -9.91
C LEU A 82 19.08 -15.46 -9.10
N PHE A 83 20.20 -16.09 -8.74
CA PHE A 83 21.19 -15.51 -7.82
C PHE A 83 22.43 -14.91 -8.51
N HIS A 84 22.79 -15.37 -9.70
CA HIS A 84 24.01 -14.95 -10.40
C HIS A 84 23.77 -13.97 -11.55
N THR A 85 22.53 -13.59 -11.84
CA THR A 85 22.22 -12.58 -12.87
C THR A 85 21.65 -11.31 -12.27
N ARG A 86 21.94 -10.18 -12.94
CA ARG A 86 21.35 -8.88 -12.59
C ARG A 86 19.82 -8.91 -12.65
N TYR A 87 19.25 -9.62 -13.63
CA TYR A 87 17.80 -9.82 -13.75
C TYR A 87 17.22 -10.56 -12.55
N GLY A 88 17.77 -11.73 -12.22
CA GLY A 88 17.30 -12.54 -11.10
C GLY A 88 17.35 -11.77 -9.78
N ASN A 89 18.45 -11.06 -9.52
CA ASN A 89 18.64 -10.32 -8.28
C ASN A 89 17.62 -9.16 -8.11
N ILE A 90 17.35 -8.41 -9.18
CA ILE A 90 16.37 -7.31 -9.11
C ILE A 90 14.95 -7.87 -9.03
N TRP A 91 14.63 -8.91 -9.80
CA TRP A 91 13.33 -9.58 -9.71
C TRP A 91 13.08 -10.11 -8.29
N LEU A 92 14.07 -10.77 -7.69
CA LEU A 92 13.97 -11.32 -6.33
C LEU A 92 13.82 -10.20 -5.30
N THR A 93 14.60 -9.13 -5.43
CA THR A 93 14.51 -7.96 -4.56
C THR A 93 13.14 -7.31 -4.64
N ALA A 94 12.61 -7.11 -5.86
CA ALA A 94 11.28 -6.56 -6.07
C ALA A 94 10.19 -7.48 -5.52
N LEU A 95 10.31 -8.80 -5.69
CA LEU A 95 9.37 -9.76 -5.12
C LEU A 95 9.35 -9.69 -3.59
N ILE A 96 10.51 -9.68 -2.96
CA ILE A 96 10.64 -9.57 -1.50
C ILE A 96 10.00 -8.28 -1.00
N ILE A 97 10.38 -7.13 -1.58
CA ILE A 97 9.84 -5.83 -1.17
C ILE A 97 8.33 -5.76 -1.40
N GLY A 98 7.83 -6.27 -2.53
CA GLY A 98 6.40 -6.30 -2.82
C GLY A 98 5.61 -7.12 -1.81
N VAL A 99 6.11 -8.31 -1.45
CA VAL A 99 5.49 -9.14 -0.40
C VAL A 99 5.53 -8.42 0.94
N PHE A 100 6.66 -7.85 1.34
CA PHE A 100 6.76 -7.12 2.62
C PHE A 100 5.85 -5.89 2.66
N ALA A 101 5.77 -5.10 1.59
CA ALA A 101 4.88 -3.96 1.50
C ALA A 101 3.41 -4.39 1.64
N LEU A 102 2.98 -5.44 0.92
CA LEU A 102 1.63 -5.98 1.04
C LEU A 102 1.31 -6.45 2.45
N LEU A 103 2.19 -7.26 3.04
CA LEU A 103 1.99 -7.77 4.40
C LEU A 103 1.98 -6.63 5.43
N TRP A 104 2.82 -5.61 5.25
CA TRP A 104 2.85 -4.43 6.09
C TRP A 104 1.51 -3.67 6.02
N GLY A 105 1.02 -3.34 4.82
CA GLY A 105 -0.26 -2.66 4.64
C GLY A 105 -1.43 -3.43 5.27
N VAL A 106 -1.47 -4.75 5.09
CA VAL A 106 -2.54 -5.62 5.62
C VAL A 106 -2.49 -5.77 7.14
N PHE A 107 -1.32 -6.09 7.70
CA PHE A 107 -1.21 -6.48 9.10
C PHE A 107 -0.83 -5.33 10.03
N VAL A 108 -0.13 -4.33 9.54
CA VAL A 108 0.36 -3.19 10.33
C VAL A 108 -0.45 -1.95 10.01
N GLY A 109 -0.49 -1.55 8.74
CA GLY A 109 -1.12 -0.30 8.30
C GLY A 109 -2.62 -0.24 8.60
N TYR A 110 -3.38 -1.17 8.03
CA TYR A 110 -4.82 -1.29 8.25
C TYR A 110 -5.18 -1.41 9.74
N ARG A 111 -4.47 -2.26 10.50
CA ARG A 111 -4.74 -2.43 11.94
C ARG A 111 -4.45 -1.15 12.72
N GLY A 112 -3.37 -0.45 12.40
CA GLY A 112 -3.04 0.83 13.02
C GLY A 112 -4.09 1.88 12.74
N MET A 113 -4.47 2.07 11.47
CA MET A 113 -5.51 3.01 11.06
C MET A 113 -6.84 2.73 11.77
N MET A 114 -7.29 1.48 11.76
CA MET A 114 -8.55 1.09 12.40
C MET A 114 -8.53 1.26 13.92
N ARG A 115 -7.37 1.10 14.57
CA ARG A 115 -7.22 1.38 16.00
C ARG A 115 -7.51 2.85 16.31
N VAL A 116 -6.95 3.78 15.54
CA VAL A 116 -7.18 5.22 15.72
C VAL A 116 -8.60 5.62 15.31
N PHE A 117 -9.11 5.08 14.20
CA PHE A 117 -10.43 5.46 13.68
C PHE A 117 -11.58 4.92 14.54
N LYS A 118 -11.42 3.75 15.17
CA LYS A 118 -12.44 3.17 16.05
C LYS A 118 -12.33 3.61 17.52
N ASP A 119 -11.31 4.36 17.91
CA ASP A 119 -11.16 4.85 19.29
C ASP A 119 -12.15 5.98 19.63
N ASP A 120 -13.27 5.65 20.27
CA ASP A 120 -14.30 6.64 20.66
C ASP A 120 -13.75 7.78 21.52
N PHE A 121 -12.78 7.50 22.39
CA PHE A 121 -12.24 8.48 23.31
C PHE A 121 -11.47 9.58 22.55
N ILE A 122 -10.60 9.18 21.61
CA ILE A 122 -9.80 10.12 20.82
C ILE A 122 -10.70 11.07 20.00
N TRP A 123 -11.78 10.55 19.42
CA TRP A 123 -12.69 11.35 18.61
C TRP A 123 -13.59 12.27 19.45
N LYS A 124 -14.11 11.80 20.60
CA LYS A 124 -14.89 12.63 21.55
C LYS A 124 -14.03 13.75 22.16
N GLU A 125 -12.83 13.39 22.64
CA GLU A 125 -11.59 14.17 22.59
C GLU A 125 -11.63 15.47 21.76
N ALA A 126 -11.54 15.24 20.47
CA ALA A 126 -11.39 16.28 19.47
C ALA A 126 -12.69 17.09 19.29
N GLU A 127 -13.86 16.46 19.43
CA GLU A 127 -15.17 17.12 19.37
C GLU A 127 -15.38 18.09 20.55
N ASN A 128 -14.86 17.75 21.74
CA ASN A 128 -14.87 18.60 22.93
C ASN A 128 -13.81 19.71 22.90
N GLY A 129 -13.06 19.83 21.80
CA GLY A 129 -12.07 20.88 21.57
C GLY A 129 -10.61 20.47 21.86
N ASN A 130 -10.36 19.32 22.48
CA ASN A 130 -9.00 18.82 22.70
C ASN A 130 -8.54 17.91 21.55
N LYS A 131 -8.01 18.54 20.48
CA LYS A 131 -7.55 17.82 19.28
C LYS A 131 -6.20 17.11 19.43
N LYS A 132 -5.47 17.31 20.54
CA LYS A 132 -4.10 16.78 20.71
C LYS A 132 -4.01 15.25 20.59
N PRO A 133 -4.90 14.44 21.20
CA PRO A 133 -4.83 12.99 21.09
C PRO A 133 -5.04 12.52 19.65
N LEU A 134 -6.01 13.13 18.94
CA LEU A 134 -6.31 12.80 17.56
C LEU A 134 -5.13 13.13 16.64
N ILE A 135 -4.60 14.35 16.72
CA ILE A 135 -3.44 14.77 15.89
C ILE A 135 -2.24 13.85 16.14
N ARG A 136 -1.96 13.50 17.40
CA ARG A 136 -0.87 12.58 17.73
C ARG A 136 -1.08 11.20 17.13
N GLY A 137 -2.32 10.68 17.20
CA GLY A 137 -2.69 9.41 16.57
C GLY A 137 -2.47 9.45 15.05
N LEU A 138 -2.97 10.51 14.40
CA LEU A 138 -2.85 10.69 12.95
C LEU A 138 -1.39 10.84 12.49
N ILE A 139 -0.56 11.61 13.21
CA ILE A 139 0.89 11.71 12.92
C ILE A 139 1.56 10.34 13.04
N GLY A 140 1.22 9.58 14.08
CA GLY A 140 1.72 8.22 14.27
C GLY A 140 1.38 7.31 13.09
N LEU A 141 0.14 7.40 12.57
CA LEU A 141 -0.26 6.69 11.35
C LEU A 141 0.57 7.12 10.15
N THR A 142 0.71 8.43 9.90
CA THR A 142 1.48 8.93 8.75
C THR A 142 2.93 8.41 8.76
N ILE A 143 3.58 8.38 9.92
CA ILE A 143 4.95 7.86 10.06
C ILE A 143 4.97 6.36 9.76
N MET A 144 4.01 5.60 10.30
CA MET A 144 3.91 4.16 10.10
C MET A 144 3.67 3.78 8.63
N GLU A 145 2.79 4.51 7.93
CA GLU A 145 2.50 4.29 6.51
C GLU A 145 3.64 4.75 5.59
N SER A 146 4.49 5.68 6.04
CA SER A 146 5.65 6.13 5.26
C SER A 146 6.62 5.00 4.92
N ILE A 147 6.65 3.93 5.74
CA ILE A 147 7.45 2.72 5.48
C ILE A 147 6.96 2.01 4.21
N GLU A 148 5.64 1.89 4.04
CA GLU A 148 5.03 1.27 2.85
C GLU A 148 5.35 2.11 1.59
N VAL A 149 5.23 3.44 1.70
CA VAL A 149 5.56 4.37 0.61
C VAL A 149 7.01 4.23 0.15
N ILE A 150 7.96 4.10 1.08
CA ILE A 150 9.37 3.85 0.74
C ILE A 150 9.50 2.55 -0.06
N GLY A 151 8.80 1.49 0.37
CA GLY A 151 8.74 0.22 -0.37
C GLY A 151 8.24 0.41 -1.80
N PHE A 152 7.16 1.17 -1.98
CA PHE A 152 6.64 1.47 -3.32
C PHE A 152 7.60 2.28 -4.19
N VAL A 153 8.27 3.29 -3.63
CA VAL A 153 9.29 4.05 -4.36
C VAL A 153 10.40 3.12 -4.84
N ILE A 154 10.88 2.22 -3.99
CA ILE A 154 11.91 1.24 -4.37
C ILE A 154 11.38 0.32 -5.47
N LEU A 155 10.15 -0.19 -5.37
CA LEU A 155 9.55 -1.03 -6.42
C LEU A 155 9.46 -0.32 -7.77
N VAL A 156 9.02 0.94 -7.80
CA VAL A 156 8.95 1.74 -9.03
C VAL A 156 10.34 1.93 -9.62
N VAL A 157 11.34 2.22 -8.80
CA VAL A 157 12.74 2.34 -9.26
C VAL A 157 13.23 1.02 -9.84
N LEU A 158 12.99 -0.11 -9.17
CA LEU A 158 13.39 -1.44 -9.65
C LEU A 158 12.70 -1.81 -10.97
N MET A 159 11.46 -1.37 -11.19
CA MET A 159 10.74 -1.57 -12.44
C MET A 159 11.33 -0.75 -13.60
N VAL A 160 11.79 0.47 -13.35
CA VAL A 160 12.36 1.36 -14.38
C VAL A 160 13.82 1.01 -14.71
N LEU A 161 14.54 0.37 -13.78
CA LEU A 161 15.90 -0.11 -14.00
C LEU A 161 15.98 -1.34 -14.94
N PHE A 162 14.83 -1.80 -15.48
CA PHE A 162 14.68 -2.90 -16.44
C PHE A 162 14.16 -2.47 -17.81
#